data_AF-A0AAY4BTZ6-F1
#
_entry.id   AF-A0AAY4BTZ6-F1
#
_cell.length_a   1.000
_cell.length_b   1.000
_cell.length_c   1.000
_cell.angle_alpha   90.00
_cell.angle_beta   90.00
_cell.angle_gamma   90.00
#
_symmetry.space_group_name_H-M   'P 1'
#
loop_
_entity.id
_entity.type
_entity.pdbx_description
1 polymer ?
#
loop_
_entity_poly.entity_id
_entity_poly.type
_entity_poly.pdbx_seq_one_letter_code
_entity_poly.pdbx_strand_id
1 'polypeptide(L)' 'VCCSLQKRLPATAALSAEVEEKLVRHLLSPERYNKLIRPAVNQSQLVSISIQVSLAQLISV' A
#
# COMPACT_ATOMS: atom_id res chain seq x y z
N VAL A 1 2.64 23.41 -8.76
CA VAL A 1 1.19 23.69 -8.69
C VAL A 1 0.47 23.02 -7.49
N CYS A 2 1.18 22.41 -6.51
CA CYS A 2 0.49 21.87 -5.30
C CYS A 2 0.78 22.60 -3.97
N CYS A 3 1.48 23.75 -3.95
CA CYS A 3 1.70 24.49 -2.69
C CYS A 3 0.54 25.42 -2.28
N SER A 4 -0.49 25.63 -3.10
CA SER A 4 -1.48 26.69 -2.86
C SER A 4 -2.77 26.24 -2.16
N LEU A 5 -2.94 24.95 -1.81
CA LEU A 5 -4.18 24.41 -1.25
C LEU A 5 -4.05 23.78 0.16
N GLN A 6 -2.90 23.92 0.82
CA GLN A 6 -2.60 23.21 2.09
C GLN A 6 -3.08 23.94 3.37
N LYS A 7 -4.15 24.75 3.33
CA LYS A 7 -4.56 25.57 4.50
C LYS A 7 -5.98 25.34 5.03
N ARG A 8 -6.62 24.20 4.74
CA ARG A 8 -7.84 23.73 5.43
C ARG A 8 -7.92 22.20 5.53
N LEU A 9 -6.89 21.55 6.05
CA LEU A 9 -7.01 20.15 6.47
C LEU A 9 -7.04 20.11 8.01
N PRO A 10 -8.00 19.42 8.65
CA PRO A 10 -8.10 19.37 10.11
C PRO A 10 -6.77 18.88 10.70
N ALA A 11 -6.34 19.46 11.82
CA ALA A 11 -5.06 19.15 12.49
C ALA A 11 -4.86 17.65 12.76
N THR A 12 -5.94 16.86 12.79
CA THR A 12 -5.92 15.40 12.88
C THR A 12 -5.33 14.70 11.65
N ALA A 13 -5.50 15.26 10.45
CA ALA A 13 -4.96 14.68 9.21
C ALA A 13 -3.43 14.81 9.12
N ALA A 14 -2.87 15.90 9.65
CA ALA A 14 -1.41 16.08 9.71
C ALA A 14 -0.74 15.05 10.64
N LEU A 15 -1.38 14.73 11.77
CA LEU A 15 -0.91 13.70 12.70
C LEU A 15 -1.03 12.29 12.09
N SER A 16 -2.12 12.01 11.37
CA SER A 16 -2.31 10.71 10.69
C SER A 16 -1.22 10.46 9.64
N ALA A 17 -0.90 11.48 8.83
CA ALA A 17 0.14 11.37 7.80
C ALA A 17 1.52 11.05 8.37
N GLU A 18 1.91 11.68 9.49
CA GLU A 18 3.21 11.42 10.13
C GLU A 18 3.28 10.01 10.77
N VAL A 19 2.17 9.55 11.36
CA VAL A 19 2.06 8.20 11.92
C VAL A 19 2.10 7.14 10.82
N GLU A 20 1.39 7.35 9.71
CA GLU A 20 1.42 6.48 8.54
C GLU A 20 2.83 6.39 7.96
N GLU A 21 3.52 7.52 7.81
CA GLU A 21 4.88 7.54 7.27
C GLU A 21 5.88 6.79 8.17
N LYS A 22 5.77 6.94 9.49
CA LYS A 22 6.57 6.17 10.46
C LYS A 22 6.26 4.68 10.39
N LEU A 23 4.99 4.30 10.28
CA LEU A 23 4.57 2.91 10.19
C LEU A 23 5.05 2.26 8.89
N VAL A 24 4.89 2.94 7.76
CA VAL A 24 5.38 2.50 6.44
C VAL A 24 6.89 2.30 6.48
N ARG A 25 7.65 3.26 7.01
CA ARG A 25 9.10 3.12 7.17
C ARG A 25 9.45 1.93 8.06
N HIS A 26 8.73 1.73 9.17
CA HIS A 26 9.00 0.63 10.08
C HIS A 26 8.69 -0.76 9.48
N LEU A 27 7.61 -0.88 8.69
CA LEU A 27 7.19 -2.14 8.08
C LEU A 27 7.93 -2.48 6.78
N LEU A 28 8.26 -1.47 5.96
CA LEU A 28 8.87 -1.63 4.64
C LEU A 28 10.36 -1.31 4.62
N SER A 29 11.00 -1.22 5.79
CA SER A 29 12.45 -1.09 5.90
C SER A 29 13.15 -2.23 5.15
N PRO A 30 14.21 -1.93 4.37
CA PRO A 30 14.91 -2.94 3.55
C PRO A 30 15.52 -4.06 4.39
N GLU A 31 15.81 -3.79 5.67
CA GLU A 31 16.31 -4.76 6.65
C GLU A 31 15.28 -5.86 7.01
N ARG A 32 13.97 -5.57 6.88
CA ARG A 32 12.90 -6.44 7.41
C ARG A 32 11.90 -6.94 6.37
N TYR A 33 11.80 -6.28 5.22
CA TYR A 33 10.82 -6.62 4.19
C TYR A 33 11.48 -6.85 2.84
N ASN A 34 11.47 -8.10 2.38
CA ASN A 34 11.98 -8.48 1.06
C ASN A 34 10.82 -8.68 0.08
N LYS A 35 10.80 -7.89 -0.99
CA LYS A 35 9.77 -7.94 -2.04
C LYS A 35 9.91 -9.14 -2.99
N LEU A 36 11.08 -9.79 -2.98
CA LEU A 36 11.38 -10.92 -3.87
C LEU A 36 11.05 -12.28 -3.24
N ILE A 37 10.79 -12.30 -1.94
CA ILE A 37 10.49 -13.54 -1.21
C ILE A 37 8.98 -13.70 -1.09
N ARG A 38 8.49 -14.91 -1.39
CA ARG A 38 7.07 -15.23 -1.22
C ARG A 38 6.67 -15.12 0.27
N PRO A 39 5.50 -14.55 0.60
CA PRO A 39 5.04 -14.47 1.98
C PRO A 39 4.52 -15.83 2.44
N ALA A 40 5.36 -16.63 3.08
CA ALA A 40 4.98 -17.89 3.70
C ALA A 40 5.75 -18.09 5.01
N VAL A 41 5.06 -18.49 6.08
CA VAL A 41 5.71 -18.79 7.37
C VAL A 41 6.51 -20.09 7.27
N ASN A 42 5.98 -21.05 6.52
CA ASN A 42 6.61 -22.35 6.27
C ASN A 42 6.81 -22.56 4.78
N GLN A 43 7.86 -23.30 4.40
CA GLN A 43 8.15 -23.56 2.99
C GLN A 43 7.05 -24.38 2.29
N SER A 44 6.34 -25.25 3.00
CA SER A 44 5.26 -26.08 2.47
C SER A 44 3.89 -25.39 2.45
N GLN A 45 3.77 -24.18 2.98
CA GLN A 45 2.49 -23.48 3.06
C GLN A 45 2.07 -22.94 1.69
N LEU A 46 0.82 -23.20 1.32
CA LEU A 46 0.22 -22.66 0.11
C LEU A 46 -0.20 -21.20 0.32
N VAL A 47 0.12 -20.35 -0.65
CA VAL A 47 -0.33 -18.95 -0.71
C VAL A 47 -1.49 -18.89 -1.70
N SER A 48 -2.70 -18.63 -1.21
CA SER A 48 -3.89 -18.51 -2.05
C SER A 48 -4.02 -17.09 -2.58
N ILE A 49 -4.16 -16.93 -3.90
CA ILE A 49 -4.34 -15.64 -4.58
C ILE A 49 -5.71 -15.66 -5.27
N SER A 50 -6.65 -14.86 -4.77
CA SER A 50 -7.96 -14.70 -5.40
C SER A 50 -7.88 -13.59 -6.45
N ILE A 51 -7.95 -13.96 -7.72
CA ILE A 51 -7.98 -13.02 -8.84
C ILE A 51 -9.43 -12.86 -9.28
N GLN A 52 -9.93 -11.62 -9.26
CA GLN A 52 -11.22 -11.25 -9.82
C GLN A 52 -10.98 -10.26 -10.95
N VAL A 53 -11.70 -10.45 -12.07
CA VAL A 53 -11.66 -9.54 -13.20
C VAL A 53 -12.99 -8.82 -13.29
N SER A 54 -12.94 -7.50 -13.41
CA SER A 54 -14.10 -6.65 -13.68
C SER A 54 -13.93 -6.02 -15.06
N LEU A 55 -14.91 -6.19 -15.93
CA LEU A 55 -14.89 -5.60 -17.27
C LEU A 55 -15.51 -4.20 -17.18
N ALA A 56 -14.72 -3.16 -17.46
CA ALA A 56 -15.20 -1.78 -17.44
C ALA A 56 -15.95 -1.40 -18.73
N GLN A 57 -15.31 -1.56 -19.89
CA GLN A 57 -15.92 -1.31 -21.20
C GLN A 57 -15.20 -2.10 -22.30
N LEU A 58 -15.95 -2.64 -23.26
CA LEU A 58 -15.42 -3.34 -24.43
C LEU A 58 -15.18 -2.34 -25.57
N ILE A 59 -13.96 -2.25 -26.06
CA ILE A 59 -13.56 -1.21 -27.04
C ILE A 59 -13.89 -1.64 -28.48
N SER A 60 -13.87 -2.94 -28.79
CA SER A 60 -14.32 -3.54 -30.06
C SER A 60 -14.33 -5.06 -29.92
N VAL A 61 -15.18 -5.76 -30.67
CA VAL A 61 -15.13 -7.22 -30.89
C VAL A 61 -14.57 -7.55 -32.27
#